data_AF-A0A918SWX3-F1
#
_entry.id   AF-A0A918SWX3-F1
#
_cell.length_a   1.000
_cell.length_b   1.000
_cell.length_c   1.000
_cell.angle_alpha   90.00
_cell.angle_beta   90.00
_cell.angle_gamma   90.00
#
_symmetry.space_group_name_H-M   'P 1'
#
loop_
_entity.id
_entity.type
_entity.pdbx_description
1 polymer ?
#
loop_
_entity_poly.entity_id
_entity_poly.type
_entity_poly.pdbx_seq_one_letter_code
_entity_poly.pdbx_strand_id
1 'polypeptide(L)'
;MTRRSRWLLALLAALLALGAVLHWASRPQRVTSTVLDGVGAALGLELTASGIGEYRLRGEPRLVVRDLVARQPGAPHALFRAGRLDIALPWSTLRAGGDVLAATRLEVDDATLDLPALRRWQATRPPAAAPRIPTLTNGLQVRRSAVVDDGWRIDGLSLDTPHVEPRRPVDADLSGTLHIADMRAPFDLSLAMSRPTGDAQATLRGTLEATAPNWRLPATVHAQGQLRLGAEPARLDDLRFGAVARLIDDTRTVPFTAGLAGRLHVDKGLRLERAGLALRGEGVVPTLDAGGSFAWNRQLAVELDGMLAQWPAAWPALPAPLGRPRTAVPFALAYAGPLDLSGIAQLEARHEGASVDTAFSLPEILAWNDTRAAGSPLPPLSGRMSADRIEIAGATLEGVEVVIEEDPTDRPPAAATDADTVETSGDSNPGRDSRGAADGR
;
A
#
# COMPACT_ATOMS: atom_id res chain seq x y z
N MET A 1 21.35 -8.59 -74.13
CA MET A 1 21.10 -7.48 -73.19
C MET A 1 22.43 -6.87 -72.75
N THR A 2 22.67 -5.62 -73.12
CA THR A 2 23.95 -4.93 -72.90
C THR A 2 24.15 -4.59 -71.41
N ARG A 3 25.40 -4.58 -70.92
CA ARG A 3 25.75 -4.29 -69.51
C ARG A 3 25.06 -3.04 -68.95
N ARG A 4 24.79 -2.02 -69.80
CA ARG A 4 24.06 -0.79 -69.42
C ARG A 4 22.58 -1.03 -69.04
N SER A 5 21.90 -1.97 -69.69
CA SER A 5 20.50 -2.30 -69.40
C SER A 5 20.32 -3.01 -68.05
N ARG A 6 21.30 -3.82 -67.63
CA ARG A 6 21.30 -4.48 -66.30
C ARG A 6 21.54 -3.49 -65.15
N TRP A 7 22.38 -2.48 -65.36
CA TRP A 7 22.60 -1.42 -64.38
C TRP A 7 21.41 -0.49 -64.22
N LEU A 8 20.71 -0.17 -65.32
CA LEU A 8 19.48 0.61 -65.27
C LEU A 8 18.34 -0.14 -64.55
N LEU A 9 18.22 -1.46 -64.76
CA LEU A 9 17.26 -2.30 -64.03
C LEU A 9 17.60 -2.43 -62.55
N ALA A 10 18.87 -2.55 -62.19
CA ALA A 10 19.32 -2.60 -60.79
C ALA A 10 19.09 -1.24 -60.08
N LEU A 11 19.35 -0.12 -60.74
CA LEU A 11 19.08 1.22 -60.23
C LEU A 11 17.57 1.45 -60.03
N LEU A 12 16.75 1.00 -60.98
CA LEU A 12 15.29 1.09 -60.89
C LEU A 12 14.73 0.22 -59.75
N ALA A 13 15.25 -1.01 -59.58
CA ALA A 13 14.89 -1.89 -58.47
C ALA A 13 15.34 -1.32 -57.12
N ALA A 14 16.52 -0.70 -57.05
CA ALA A 14 16.99 -0.02 -55.84
C ALA A 14 16.17 1.22 -55.52
N LEU A 15 15.75 2.00 -56.52
CA LEU A 15 14.86 3.16 -56.35
C LEU A 15 13.44 2.74 -55.98
N LEU A 16 12.93 1.62 -56.50
CA LEU A 16 11.64 1.06 -56.12
C LEU A 16 11.68 0.45 -54.72
N ALA A 17 12.78 -0.21 -54.34
CA ALA A 17 13.00 -0.69 -52.98
C ALA A 17 13.15 0.48 -52.00
N LEU A 18 13.89 1.52 -52.36
CA LEU A 18 14.04 2.75 -51.57
C LEU A 18 12.71 3.50 -51.47
N GLY A 19 11.95 3.58 -52.56
CA GLY A 19 10.60 4.17 -52.60
C GLY A 19 9.60 3.36 -51.80
N ALA A 20 9.68 2.02 -51.82
CA ALA A 20 8.87 1.13 -51.00
C ALA A 20 9.25 1.23 -49.52
N VAL A 21 10.54 1.37 -49.19
CA VAL A 21 11.04 1.60 -47.82
C VAL A 21 10.64 2.99 -47.34
N LEU A 22 10.71 4.03 -48.18
CA LEU A 22 10.23 5.38 -47.86
C LEU A 22 8.70 5.40 -47.68
N HIS A 23 7.96 4.68 -48.53
CA HIS A 23 6.50 4.55 -48.47
C HIS A 23 6.03 3.68 -47.29
N TRP A 24 6.86 2.73 -46.88
CA TRP A 24 6.67 1.90 -45.69
C TRP A 24 6.99 2.70 -44.43
N ALA A 25 8.09 3.46 -44.42
CA ALA A 25 8.47 4.39 -43.36
C ALA A 25 7.51 5.59 -43.25
N SER A 26 6.78 5.93 -44.31
CA SER A 26 5.74 6.97 -44.30
C SER A 26 4.38 6.47 -43.79
N ARG A 27 4.25 5.20 -43.39
CA ARG A 27 3.05 4.64 -42.75
C ARG A 27 3.33 4.39 -41.26
N PRO A 28 3.26 5.44 -40.41
CA PRO A 28 3.67 5.38 -39.01
C PRO A 28 3.00 4.25 -38.22
N GLN A 29 1.76 3.88 -38.56
CA GLN A 29 1.03 2.82 -37.85
C GLN A 29 1.69 1.43 -37.95
N ARG A 30 2.31 1.09 -39.09
CA ARG A 30 2.90 -0.26 -39.30
C ARG A 30 4.28 -0.39 -38.65
N VAL A 31 5.03 0.70 -38.57
CA VAL A 31 6.32 0.72 -37.88
C VAL A 31 6.11 0.63 -36.37
N THR A 32 5.14 1.39 -35.84
CA THR A 32 4.78 1.33 -34.42
C THR A 32 4.33 -0.06 -34.01
N SER A 33 3.45 -0.72 -34.76
CA SER A 33 2.99 -2.08 -34.42
C SER A 33 4.14 -3.09 -34.39
N THR A 34 5.03 -3.07 -35.40
CA THR A 34 6.16 -4.03 -35.49
C THR A 34 7.18 -3.81 -34.36
N VAL A 35 7.44 -2.55 -33.99
CA VAL A 35 8.32 -2.21 -32.86
C VAL A 35 7.68 -2.64 -31.54
N LEU A 36 6.38 -2.39 -31.37
CA LEU A 36 5.63 -2.83 -30.19
C LEU A 36 5.56 -4.35 -30.08
N ASP A 37 5.40 -5.08 -31.18
CA ASP A 37 5.43 -6.54 -31.20
C ASP A 37 6.81 -7.07 -30.78
N GLY A 38 7.90 -6.45 -31.28
CA GLY A 38 9.26 -6.81 -30.91
C GLY A 38 9.58 -6.54 -29.43
N VAL A 39 9.19 -5.36 -28.93
CA VAL A 39 9.36 -4.99 -27.51
C VAL A 39 8.47 -5.86 -26.62
N GLY A 40 7.23 -6.11 -27.05
CA GLY A 40 6.28 -6.99 -26.38
C GLY A 40 6.81 -8.41 -26.25
N ALA A 41 7.33 -9.00 -27.33
CA ALA A 41 7.95 -10.32 -27.31
C ALA A 41 9.15 -10.39 -26.34
N ALA A 42 10.00 -9.37 -26.30
CA ALA A 42 11.14 -9.31 -25.37
C ALA A 42 10.68 -9.21 -23.89
N LEU A 43 9.62 -8.45 -23.64
CA LEU A 43 9.05 -8.26 -22.31
C LEU A 43 8.08 -9.38 -21.89
N GLY A 44 7.66 -10.25 -22.81
CA GLY A 44 6.59 -11.23 -22.59
C GLY A 44 5.23 -10.56 -22.39
N LEU A 45 4.97 -9.46 -23.11
CA LEU A 45 3.77 -8.63 -23.03
C LEU A 45 3.11 -8.47 -24.40
N GLU A 46 1.78 -8.41 -24.41
CA GLU A 46 1.00 -7.87 -25.51
C GLU A 46 0.99 -6.34 -25.39
N LEU A 47 1.59 -5.66 -26.36
CA LEU A 47 1.60 -4.21 -26.46
C LEU A 47 0.73 -3.79 -27.64
N THR A 48 -0.36 -3.07 -27.37
CA THR A 48 -1.24 -2.54 -28.41
C THR A 48 -1.33 -1.02 -28.30
N ALA A 49 -1.40 -0.34 -29.44
CA ALA A 49 -1.64 1.11 -29.51
C ALA A 49 -2.62 1.39 -30.65
N SER A 50 -3.65 2.21 -30.39
CA SER A 50 -4.70 2.53 -31.38
C SER A 50 -4.58 3.92 -31.99
N GLY A 51 -3.82 4.84 -31.38
CA GLY A 51 -3.67 6.20 -31.90
C GLY A 51 -2.57 6.36 -32.96
N ILE A 52 -2.64 7.45 -33.74
CA ILE A 52 -1.62 7.79 -34.73
C ILE A 52 -0.31 8.06 -33.99
N GLY A 53 0.65 7.15 -34.12
CA GLY A 53 1.99 7.38 -33.62
C GLY A 53 2.67 8.47 -34.43
N GLU A 54 3.10 9.55 -33.79
CA GLU A 54 3.91 10.56 -34.45
C GLU A 54 5.38 10.18 -34.31
N TYR A 55 6.07 10.17 -35.44
CA TYR A 55 7.49 9.87 -35.49
C TYR A 55 8.23 11.03 -36.12
N ARG A 56 9.14 11.64 -35.35
CA ARG A 56 10.00 12.71 -35.86
C ARG A 56 11.44 12.22 -35.84
N LEU A 57 12.00 12.04 -37.04
CA LEU A 57 13.37 11.58 -37.23
C LEU A 57 14.38 12.70 -37.42
N ARG A 58 13.95 13.87 -37.90
CA ARG A 58 14.86 15.00 -38.11
C ARG A 58 15.18 15.69 -36.79
N GLY A 59 16.47 15.80 -36.50
CA GLY A 59 16.99 16.29 -35.23
C GLY A 59 17.03 15.17 -34.22
N GLU A 60 16.16 15.24 -33.23
CA GLU A 60 16.03 14.28 -32.14
C GLU A 60 14.92 13.26 -32.42
N PRO A 61 15.23 11.95 -32.51
CA PRO A 61 14.24 10.89 -32.65
C PRO A 61 13.20 10.96 -31.54
N ARG A 62 11.94 11.19 -31.92
CA ARG A 62 10.80 11.23 -30.99
C ARG A 62 9.75 10.23 -31.43
N LEU A 63 9.29 9.42 -30.47
CA LEU A 63 8.20 8.48 -30.62
C LEU A 63 7.07 8.91 -29.69
N VAL A 64 5.93 9.27 -30.27
CA VAL A 64 4.69 9.50 -29.53
C VAL A 64 3.78 8.29 -29.77
N VAL A 65 3.42 7.60 -28.70
CA VAL A 65 2.45 6.50 -28.71
C VAL A 65 1.18 6.97 -28.01
N ARG A 66 0.02 6.70 -28.58
CA ARG A 66 -1.29 7.06 -28.03
C ARG A 66 -2.11 5.82 -27.77
N ASP A 67 -2.87 5.85 -26.69
CA ASP A 67 -3.72 4.74 -26.24
C ASP A 67 -2.93 3.42 -26.10
N LEU A 68 -1.76 3.51 -25.47
CA LEU A 68 -0.91 2.35 -25.23
C LEU A 68 -1.55 1.47 -24.16
N VAL A 69 -1.64 0.18 -24.45
CA VAL A 69 -2.05 -0.85 -23.50
C VAL A 69 -0.97 -1.92 -23.47
N ALA A 70 -0.42 -2.17 -22.28
CA ALA A 70 0.48 -3.27 -22.02
C ALA A 70 -0.22 -4.29 -21.12
N ARG A 71 -0.23 -5.54 -21.55
CA ARG A 71 -0.94 -6.63 -20.87
C ARG A 71 -0.15 -7.92 -20.98
N GLN A 72 -0.17 -8.73 -19.93
CA GLN A 72 0.36 -10.09 -20.05
C GLN A 72 -0.56 -10.93 -20.95
N PRO A 73 -0.03 -11.76 -21.86
CA PRO A 73 -0.85 -12.60 -22.73
C PRO A 73 -1.87 -13.43 -21.93
N GLY A 74 -3.15 -13.36 -22.33
CA GLY A 74 -4.26 -14.04 -21.66
C GLY A 74 -4.70 -13.45 -20.31
N ALA A 75 -4.08 -12.38 -19.81
CA ALA A 75 -4.49 -11.76 -18.55
C ALA A 75 -5.77 -10.91 -18.71
N PRO A 76 -6.67 -10.90 -17.70
CA PRO A 76 -7.92 -10.12 -17.76
C PRO A 76 -7.69 -8.60 -17.62
N HIS A 77 -6.64 -8.18 -16.91
CA HIS A 77 -6.34 -6.77 -16.64
C HIS A 77 -5.02 -6.37 -17.31
N ALA A 78 -4.99 -5.19 -17.92
CA ALA A 78 -3.76 -4.59 -18.42
C ALA A 78 -2.91 -4.11 -17.25
N LEU A 79 -1.60 -4.36 -17.30
CA LEU A 79 -0.68 -3.91 -16.25
C LEU A 79 -0.40 -2.41 -16.35
N PHE A 80 -0.42 -1.88 -17.57
CA PHE A 80 -0.17 -0.46 -17.83
C PHE A 80 -1.05 0.00 -18.99
N ARG A 81 -1.67 1.17 -18.81
CA ARG A 81 -2.38 1.89 -19.87
C ARG A 81 -1.86 3.32 -19.88
N ALA A 82 -1.74 3.95 -21.05
CA ALA A 82 -1.40 5.35 -21.17
C ALA A 82 -2.16 6.01 -22.32
N GLY A 83 -2.80 7.15 -22.06
CA GLY A 83 -3.42 7.95 -23.11
C GLY A 83 -2.37 8.51 -24.08
N ARG A 84 -1.21 8.93 -23.55
CA ARG A 84 -0.05 9.33 -24.34
C ARG A 84 1.26 8.98 -23.65
N LEU A 85 2.18 8.43 -24.42
CA LEU A 85 3.56 8.18 -24.05
C LEU A 85 4.45 8.87 -25.08
N ASP A 86 5.35 9.71 -24.61
CA ASP A 86 6.26 10.48 -25.46
C ASP A 86 7.70 10.19 -25.04
N ILE A 87 8.47 9.65 -25.97
CA ILE A 87 9.86 9.27 -25.71
C ILE A 87 10.74 9.95 -26.74
N ALA A 88 11.64 10.81 -26.26
CA ALA A 88 12.73 11.37 -27.05
C ALA A 88 14.00 10.55 -26.79
N LEU A 89 14.58 9.99 -27.85
CA LEU A 89 15.75 9.11 -27.79
C LEU A 89 16.88 9.70 -28.65
N PRO A 90 18.14 9.72 -28.17
CA PRO A 90 19.25 10.10 -29.03
C PRO A 90 19.53 9.00 -30.07
N TRP A 91 20.01 9.41 -31.25
CA TRP A 91 20.39 8.49 -32.34
C TRP A 91 21.45 7.47 -31.93
N SER A 92 22.29 7.78 -30.93
CA SER A 92 23.25 6.84 -30.36
C SER A 92 22.55 5.66 -29.67
N THR A 93 21.48 5.90 -28.90
CA THR A 93 20.69 4.84 -28.24
C THR A 93 20.06 3.91 -29.27
N LEU A 94 19.45 4.46 -30.32
CA LEU A 94 18.83 3.64 -31.38
C LEU A 94 19.86 2.80 -32.13
N ARG A 95 21.05 3.36 -32.42
CA ARG A 95 22.15 2.63 -33.09
C ARG A 95 22.80 1.58 -32.21
N ALA A 96 22.78 1.76 -30.89
CA ALA A 96 23.28 0.81 -29.91
C ALA A 96 22.31 -0.35 -29.62
N GLY A 97 21.12 -0.39 -30.26
CA GLY A 97 20.21 -1.53 -30.16
C GLY A 97 19.70 -1.83 -28.74
N GLY A 98 19.73 -0.86 -27.82
CA GLY A 98 19.32 -1.05 -26.43
C GLY A 98 20.46 -1.36 -25.44
N ASP A 99 21.72 -1.45 -25.89
CA ASP A 99 22.87 -1.59 -25.01
C ASP A 99 23.11 -0.34 -24.14
N VAL A 100 22.68 0.82 -24.64
CA VAL A 100 22.70 2.10 -23.93
C VAL A 100 21.25 2.49 -23.60
N LEU A 101 20.92 2.54 -22.31
CA LEU A 101 19.63 3.03 -21.83
C LEU A 101 19.72 4.53 -21.55
N ALA A 102 19.74 5.31 -22.62
CA ALA A 102 19.66 6.77 -22.55
C ALA A 102 18.46 7.25 -23.35
N ALA A 103 17.61 8.05 -22.72
CA ALA A 103 16.59 8.86 -23.36
C ALA A 103 16.84 10.32 -23.02
N THR A 104 16.40 11.23 -23.86
CA THR A 104 16.48 12.65 -23.53
C THR A 104 15.30 13.04 -22.68
N ARG A 105 14.10 12.60 -23.01
CA ARG A 105 12.87 12.97 -22.30
C ARG A 105 11.87 11.83 -22.35
N LEU A 106 11.15 11.68 -21.24
CA LEU A 106 10.03 10.76 -21.11
C LEU A 106 8.83 11.51 -20.55
N GLU A 107 7.74 11.60 -21.32
CA GLU A 107 6.46 12.13 -20.85
C GLU A 107 5.40 11.02 -20.86
N VAL A 108 4.63 10.92 -19.79
CA VAL A 108 3.53 9.98 -19.64
C VAL A 108 2.30 10.75 -19.19
N ASP A 109 1.26 10.75 -20.01
CA ASP A 109 -0.01 11.40 -19.71
C ASP A 109 -1.14 10.37 -19.57
N ASP A 110 -2.00 10.60 -18.58
CA ASP A 110 -3.25 9.85 -18.38
C ASP A 110 -2.99 8.33 -18.32
N ALA A 111 -1.97 7.94 -17.56
CA ALA A 111 -1.60 6.54 -17.39
C ALA A 111 -2.27 5.88 -16.20
N THR A 112 -2.44 4.57 -16.27
CA THR A 112 -2.89 3.73 -15.15
C THR A 112 -1.94 2.56 -15.02
N LEU A 113 -1.31 2.44 -13.84
CA LEU A 113 -0.46 1.31 -13.46
C LEU A 113 -1.21 0.40 -12.48
N ASP A 114 -1.41 -0.86 -12.85
CA ASP A 114 -2.01 -1.90 -12.02
C ASP A 114 -0.88 -2.70 -11.35
N LEU A 115 -0.62 -2.43 -10.06
CA LEU A 115 0.47 -3.06 -9.31
C LEU A 115 0.27 -4.57 -9.12
N PRO A 116 -0.94 -5.10 -8.83
CA PRO A 116 -1.19 -6.54 -8.81
C PRO A 116 -0.88 -7.23 -10.14
N ALA A 117 -1.21 -6.63 -11.28
CA ALA A 117 -0.86 -7.14 -12.60
C ALA A 117 0.66 -7.05 -12.86
N LEU A 118 1.30 -5.94 -12.49
CA LEU A 118 2.75 -5.77 -12.62
C LEU A 118 3.53 -6.83 -11.81
N ARG A 119 3.17 -7.04 -10.54
CA ARG A 119 3.82 -8.02 -9.66
C ARG A 119 3.64 -9.44 -10.19
N ARG A 120 2.44 -9.80 -10.70
CA ARG A 120 2.20 -11.10 -11.34
C ARG A 120 3.09 -11.31 -12.55
N TRP A 121 3.24 -10.29 -13.40
CA TRP A 121 4.14 -10.36 -14.55
C TRP A 121 5.61 -10.47 -14.12
N GLN A 122 6.07 -9.67 -13.14
CA GLN A 122 7.44 -9.73 -12.61
C GLN A 122 7.78 -11.11 -12.05
N ALA A 123 6.85 -11.77 -11.36
CA ALA A 123 7.03 -13.13 -10.84
C ALA A 123 7.23 -14.20 -11.93
N THR A 124 6.87 -13.92 -13.20
CA THR A 124 7.16 -14.81 -14.33
C THR A 124 8.55 -14.60 -14.95
N ARG A 125 9.25 -13.52 -14.57
CA ARG A 125 10.57 -13.20 -15.11
C ARG A 125 11.64 -13.99 -14.36
N PRO A 126 12.74 -14.39 -15.04
CA PRO A 126 13.92 -14.89 -14.35
C PRO A 126 14.36 -13.88 -13.28
N PRO A 127 14.97 -14.31 -12.15
CA PRO A 127 15.54 -13.41 -11.15
C PRO A 127 16.36 -12.33 -11.86
N ALA A 128 15.89 -11.09 -11.78
CA ALA A 128 16.44 -10.04 -12.62
C ALA A 128 17.84 -9.67 -12.13
N ALA A 129 18.77 -9.45 -13.07
CA ALA A 129 19.91 -8.60 -12.79
C ALA A 129 19.38 -7.21 -12.35
N ALA A 130 20.10 -6.52 -11.47
CA ALA A 130 19.66 -5.26 -10.88
C ALA A 130 19.01 -4.30 -11.91
N PRO A 131 17.86 -3.68 -11.58
CA PRO A 131 17.11 -2.84 -12.51
C PRO A 131 18.00 -1.72 -13.05
N ARG A 132 18.06 -1.61 -14.38
CA ARG A 132 18.86 -0.59 -15.06
C ARG A 132 18.03 0.68 -15.20
N ILE A 133 18.34 1.70 -14.39
CA ILE A 133 17.74 3.02 -14.51
C ILE A 133 18.30 3.72 -15.75
N PRO A 134 17.45 4.29 -16.64
CA PRO A 134 17.92 5.03 -17.80
C PRO A 134 18.49 6.40 -17.40
N THR A 135 19.38 6.94 -18.22
CA THR A 135 19.73 8.36 -18.18
C THR A 135 18.64 9.15 -18.91
N LEU A 136 18.08 10.19 -18.27
CA LEU A 136 17.09 11.14 -18.79
C LEU A 136 17.63 12.58 -18.69
N THR A 137 18.14 13.13 -19.79
CA THR A 137 18.82 14.44 -19.76
C THR A 137 17.88 15.62 -19.50
N ASN A 138 16.68 15.58 -20.10
CA ASN A 138 15.59 16.56 -19.97
C ASN A 138 14.41 15.97 -19.16
N GLY A 139 14.71 14.99 -18.31
CA GLY A 139 13.82 14.58 -17.24
C GLY A 139 12.72 13.59 -17.59
N LEU A 140 11.94 13.29 -16.56
CA LEU A 140 10.73 12.48 -16.60
C LEU A 140 9.56 13.34 -16.14
N GLN A 141 8.47 13.24 -16.86
CA GLN A 141 7.22 13.88 -16.51
C GLN A 141 6.07 12.88 -16.59
N VAL A 142 5.31 12.77 -15.51
CA VAL A 142 4.08 12.00 -15.41
C VAL A 142 2.96 12.98 -15.07
N ARG A 143 1.80 12.88 -15.73
CA ARG A 143 0.66 13.76 -15.49
C ARG A 143 -0.64 12.99 -15.44
N ARG A 144 -1.55 13.43 -14.55
CA ARG A 144 -2.94 12.92 -14.43
C ARG A 144 -3.02 11.39 -14.42
N SER A 145 -2.01 10.75 -13.84
CA SER A 145 -1.89 9.30 -13.89
C SER A 145 -2.48 8.68 -12.62
N ALA A 146 -2.69 7.37 -12.64
CA ALA A 146 -3.21 6.62 -11.53
C ALA A 146 -2.35 5.40 -11.25
N VAL A 147 -2.20 5.07 -9.97
CA VAL A 147 -1.57 3.83 -9.50
C VAL A 147 -2.62 3.09 -8.69
N VAL A 148 -2.85 1.82 -9.01
CA VAL A 148 -3.90 1.00 -8.40
C VAL A 148 -3.26 -0.24 -7.77
N ASP A 149 -3.66 -0.51 -6.53
CA ASP A 149 -3.31 -1.72 -5.79
C ASP A 149 -4.53 -2.31 -5.07
N ASP A 150 -4.35 -3.47 -4.45
CA ASP A 150 -5.34 -4.13 -3.61
C ASP A 150 -5.56 -3.28 -2.35
N GLY A 151 -6.65 -2.52 -2.33
CA GLY A 151 -7.11 -1.75 -1.16
C GLY A 151 -6.70 -0.27 -1.13
N TRP A 152 -5.88 0.18 -2.08
CA TRP A 152 -5.54 1.60 -2.22
C TRP A 152 -5.32 2.01 -3.68
N ARG A 153 -5.52 3.30 -3.97
CA ARG A 153 -5.18 3.90 -5.27
C ARG A 153 -4.68 5.32 -5.10
N ILE A 154 -3.81 5.74 -5.98
CA ILE A 154 -3.43 7.14 -6.14
C ILE A 154 -4.03 7.66 -7.43
N ASP A 155 -4.76 8.76 -7.35
CA ASP A 155 -5.37 9.45 -8.49
C ASP A 155 -4.71 10.79 -8.77
N GLY A 156 -4.75 11.20 -10.05
CA GLY A 156 -4.22 12.49 -10.48
C GLY A 156 -2.71 12.64 -10.27
N LEU A 157 -1.98 11.52 -10.15
CA LEU A 157 -0.54 11.48 -9.93
C LEU A 157 0.17 12.32 -10.98
N SER A 158 0.92 13.30 -10.50
CA SER A 158 1.87 14.07 -11.27
C SER A 158 3.25 13.89 -10.65
N LEU A 159 4.24 13.63 -11.49
CA LEU A 159 5.65 13.53 -11.10
C LEU A 159 6.46 14.33 -12.09
N ASP A 160 7.28 15.25 -11.60
CA ASP A 160 8.21 16.00 -12.44
C ASP A 160 9.62 15.86 -11.86
N THR A 161 10.55 15.45 -12.71
CA THR A 161 11.98 15.49 -12.37
C THR A 161 12.75 16.01 -13.58
N PRO A 162 13.59 17.04 -13.41
CA PRO A 162 14.26 17.70 -14.53
C PRO A 162 15.35 16.84 -15.16
N HIS A 163 15.90 15.89 -14.39
CA HIS A 163 17.06 15.11 -14.80
C HIS A 163 17.16 13.81 -14.00
N VAL A 164 17.44 12.69 -14.69
CA VAL A 164 17.68 11.39 -14.04
C VAL A 164 18.98 10.80 -14.56
N GLU A 165 19.90 10.48 -13.67
CA GLU A 165 21.13 9.77 -14.00
C GLU A 165 21.39 8.71 -12.92
N PRO A 166 21.82 7.48 -13.27
CA PRO A 166 21.92 6.36 -12.32
C PRO A 166 22.71 6.64 -11.03
N ARG A 167 23.73 7.51 -11.10
CA ARG A 167 24.67 7.78 -10.01
C ARG A 167 24.66 9.23 -9.53
N ARG A 168 23.69 10.05 -9.96
CA ARG A 168 23.58 11.45 -9.55
C ARG A 168 22.37 11.68 -8.65
N PRO A 169 22.40 12.73 -7.82
CA PRO A 169 21.22 13.16 -7.09
C PRO A 169 20.04 13.42 -8.02
N VAL A 170 18.85 13.09 -7.54
CA VAL A 170 17.58 13.30 -8.25
C VAL A 170 16.64 14.02 -7.29
N ASP A 171 16.11 15.14 -7.75
CA ASP A 171 14.99 15.82 -7.13
C ASP A 171 13.74 15.60 -7.98
N ALA A 172 12.60 15.35 -7.34
CA ALA A 172 11.32 15.17 -7.99
C ALA A 172 10.21 15.80 -7.17
N ASP A 173 9.26 16.44 -7.83
CA ASP A 173 8.02 16.91 -7.21
C ASP A 173 6.89 15.93 -7.55
N LEU A 174 6.11 15.55 -6.55
CA LEU A 174 5.04 14.56 -6.62
C LEU A 174 3.76 15.16 -6.04
N SER A 175 2.67 15.05 -6.78
CA SER A 175 1.35 15.41 -6.27
C SER A 175 0.29 14.41 -6.72
N GLY A 176 -0.80 14.31 -5.97
CA GLY A 176 -1.89 13.40 -6.27
C GLY A 176 -2.82 13.25 -5.08
N THR A 177 -3.76 12.30 -5.20
CA THR A 177 -4.71 11.99 -4.13
C THR A 177 -4.65 10.50 -3.83
N LEU A 178 -4.25 10.15 -2.61
CA LEU A 178 -4.31 8.79 -2.12
C LEU A 178 -5.74 8.47 -1.64
N HIS A 179 -6.24 7.30 -2.01
CA HIS A 179 -7.52 6.76 -1.59
C HIS A 179 -7.30 5.43 -0.90
N ILE A 180 -7.78 5.29 0.34
CA ILE A 180 -7.74 4.05 1.13
C ILE A 180 -9.08 3.94 1.85
N ALA A 181 -9.86 2.89 1.56
CA ALA A 181 -11.24 2.77 2.04
C ALA A 181 -12.02 4.09 1.81
N ASP A 182 -12.61 4.67 2.86
CA ASP A 182 -13.34 5.94 2.82
C ASP A 182 -12.46 7.19 2.99
N MET A 183 -11.16 7.00 3.22
CA MET A 183 -10.21 8.09 3.41
C MET A 183 -9.66 8.60 2.07
N ARG A 184 -9.58 9.92 1.94
CA ARG A 184 -8.89 10.62 0.84
C ARG A 184 -7.78 11.48 1.39
N ALA A 185 -6.59 11.40 0.81
CA ALA A 185 -5.44 12.18 1.23
C ALA A 185 -4.76 12.80 0.00
N PRO A 186 -5.20 13.99 -0.47
CA PRO A 186 -4.39 14.81 -1.35
C PRO A 186 -3.02 15.09 -0.74
N PHE A 187 -1.98 15.06 -1.56
CA PHE A 187 -0.61 15.32 -1.17
C PHE A 187 0.13 16.15 -2.21
N ASP A 188 1.12 16.90 -1.74
CA ASP A 188 2.12 17.62 -2.52
C ASP A 188 3.47 17.46 -1.81
N LEU A 189 4.39 16.73 -2.44
CA LEU A 189 5.61 16.23 -1.83
C LEU A 189 6.80 16.47 -2.77
N SER A 190 7.92 16.95 -2.23
CA SER A 190 9.22 16.91 -2.90
C SER A 190 10.04 15.73 -2.38
N LEU A 191 10.54 14.92 -3.30
CA LEU A 191 11.48 13.82 -3.08
C LEU A 191 12.88 14.27 -3.49
N ALA A 192 13.86 14.13 -2.62
CA ALA A 192 15.27 14.25 -2.96
C ALA A 192 15.96 12.92 -2.69
N MET A 193 16.74 12.44 -3.65
CA MET A 193 17.49 11.19 -3.56
C MET A 193 18.95 11.44 -3.93
N SER A 194 19.88 10.87 -3.17
CA SER A 194 21.32 10.94 -3.48
C SER A 194 21.70 10.24 -4.79
N ARG A 195 20.93 9.22 -5.19
CA ARG A 195 21.01 8.52 -6.49
C ARG A 195 19.81 7.60 -6.70
N PRO A 196 19.38 7.34 -7.95
CA PRO A 196 18.24 6.46 -8.23
C PRO A 196 18.59 4.97 -8.29
N THR A 197 19.86 4.58 -8.11
CA THR A 197 20.28 3.16 -8.11
C THR A 197 20.98 2.74 -6.82
N GLY A 198 20.79 1.48 -6.43
CA GLY A 198 21.41 0.88 -5.24
C GLY A 198 20.94 1.52 -3.93
N ASP A 199 21.87 1.61 -2.96
CA ASP A 199 21.62 2.14 -1.61
C ASP A 199 21.58 3.68 -1.57
N ALA A 200 20.43 4.31 -1.80
CA ALA A 200 20.27 5.75 -1.86
C ALA A 200 19.80 6.33 -0.53
N GLN A 201 20.44 7.40 -0.05
CA GLN A 201 19.78 8.30 0.91
C GLN A 201 18.62 9.01 0.19
N ALA A 202 17.44 8.98 0.79
CA ALA A 202 16.23 9.59 0.28
C ALA A 202 15.57 10.45 1.37
N THR A 203 15.04 11.60 0.98
CA THR A 203 14.22 12.48 1.81
C THR A 203 12.95 12.83 1.06
N LEU A 204 11.83 12.85 1.77
CA LEU A 204 10.52 13.23 1.28
C LEU A 204 9.97 14.31 2.20
N ARG A 205 9.46 15.40 1.65
CA ARG A 205 8.89 16.49 2.46
C ARG A 205 7.72 17.13 1.74
N GLY A 206 6.75 17.63 2.50
CA GLY A 206 5.64 18.38 1.90
C GLY A 206 4.40 18.31 2.77
N THR A 207 3.24 18.34 2.14
CA THR A 207 1.95 18.36 2.81
C THR A 207 1.10 17.17 2.39
N LEU A 208 0.24 16.75 3.32
CA LEU A 208 -0.86 15.83 3.05
C LEU A 208 -2.07 16.28 3.85
N GLU A 209 -3.27 16.00 3.35
CA GLU A 209 -4.50 16.28 4.07
C GLU A 209 -5.41 15.06 4.04
N ALA A 210 -5.27 14.17 5.03
CA ALA A 210 -6.19 13.05 5.14
C ALA A 210 -7.58 13.52 5.55
N THR A 211 -8.61 13.06 4.86
CA THR A 211 -10.01 13.42 5.07
C THR A 211 -10.85 12.16 5.10
N ALA A 212 -11.70 12.04 6.11
CA ALA A 212 -12.75 11.04 6.24
C ALA A 212 -14.09 11.74 6.52
N PRO A 213 -15.23 11.03 6.62
CA PRO A 213 -16.56 11.66 6.72
C PRO A 213 -16.73 12.70 7.84
N ASN A 214 -16.06 12.52 8.97
CA ASN A 214 -16.22 13.32 10.19
C ASN A 214 -14.93 14.00 10.67
N TRP A 215 -13.82 13.88 9.93
CA TRP A 215 -12.57 14.51 10.32
C TRP A 215 -11.67 14.86 9.13
N ARG A 216 -10.82 15.86 9.35
CA ARG A 216 -9.73 16.26 8.47
C ARG A 216 -8.42 16.32 9.27
N LEU A 217 -7.34 15.97 8.61
CA LEU A 217 -6.00 15.90 9.17
C LEU A 217 -5.00 16.52 8.20
N PRO A 218 -4.98 17.86 8.06
CA PRO A 218 -3.88 18.55 7.41
C PRO A 218 -2.59 18.34 8.20
N ALA A 219 -1.54 17.91 7.50
CA ALA A 219 -0.23 17.64 8.07
C ALA A 219 0.90 18.11 7.14
N THR A 220 1.95 18.65 7.75
CA THR A 220 3.25 18.79 7.11
C THR A 220 4.10 17.59 7.49
N VAL A 221 4.63 16.89 6.49
CA VAL A 221 5.39 15.66 6.69
C VAL A 221 6.83 15.78 6.23
N HIS A 222 7.69 15.03 6.89
CA HIS A 222 9.08 14.82 6.50
C HIS A 222 9.45 13.36 6.76
N ALA A 223 9.94 12.67 5.74
CA ALA A 223 10.50 11.33 5.85
C ALA A 223 11.95 11.33 5.36
N GLN A 224 12.81 10.53 5.96
CA GLN A 224 14.15 10.27 5.47
C GLN A 224 14.56 8.84 5.76
N GLY A 225 15.48 8.29 4.96
CA GLY A 225 16.07 6.98 5.20
C GLY A 225 16.96 6.52 4.06
N GLN A 226 17.60 5.36 4.23
CA GLN A 226 18.43 4.72 3.22
C GLN A 226 17.62 3.69 2.42
N LEU A 227 17.20 4.09 1.23
CA LEU A 227 16.46 3.26 0.28
C LEU A 227 17.41 2.28 -0.41
N ARG A 228 17.11 0.98 -0.36
CA ARG A 228 17.88 -0.04 -1.08
C ARG A 228 17.09 -0.60 -2.25
N LEU A 229 17.31 0.03 -3.40
CA LEU A 229 16.73 -0.35 -4.68
C LEU A 229 17.59 -1.45 -5.31
N GLY A 230 17.23 -2.72 -5.10
CA GLY A 230 17.95 -3.88 -5.64
C GLY A 230 18.12 -5.06 -4.66
N ALA A 231 17.80 -4.87 -3.38
CA ALA A 231 17.48 -5.99 -2.51
C ALA A 231 16.05 -6.44 -2.84
N GLU A 232 15.83 -7.75 -2.99
CA GLU A 232 14.47 -8.30 -2.91
C GLU A 232 14.24 -8.82 -1.49
N PRO A 233 13.27 -8.26 -0.73
CA PRO A 233 12.38 -7.14 -1.09
C PRO A 233 13.01 -5.76 -0.94
N ALA A 234 12.42 -4.75 -1.59
CA ALA A 234 12.83 -3.36 -1.45
C ALA A 234 12.73 -2.94 0.02
N ARG A 235 13.71 -2.17 0.50
CA ARG A 235 13.75 -1.73 1.90
C ARG A 235 14.18 -0.29 2.05
N LEU A 236 13.69 0.35 3.10
CA LEU A 236 14.12 1.64 3.58
C LEU A 236 14.65 1.45 5.00
N ASP A 237 15.97 1.44 5.12
CA ASP A 237 16.68 1.36 6.41
C ASP A 237 16.69 2.75 7.07
N ASP A 238 16.73 2.76 8.41
CA ASP A 238 16.80 3.98 9.23
C ASP A 238 15.73 5.03 8.87
N LEU A 239 14.51 4.56 8.56
CA LEU A 239 13.37 5.44 8.33
C LEU A 239 13.18 6.34 9.55
N ARG A 240 13.06 7.64 9.30
CA ARG A 240 12.60 8.64 10.25
C ARG A 240 11.52 9.47 9.57
N PHE A 241 10.29 9.27 10.00
CA PHE A 241 9.11 10.01 9.58
C PHE A 241 8.67 10.93 10.72
N GLY A 242 8.36 12.17 10.39
CA GLY A 242 7.78 13.16 11.29
C GLY A 242 6.62 13.86 10.62
N ALA A 243 5.58 14.14 11.40
CA ALA A 243 4.40 14.87 10.97
C ALA A 243 4.00 15.90 12.02
N VAL A 244 3.78 17.13 11.59
CA VAL A 244 3.08 18.15 12.39
C VAL A 244 1.68 18.27 11.81
N ALA A 245 0.69 17.89 12.59
CA ALA A 245 -0.68 17.72 12.13
C ALA A 245 -1.69 18.44 13.01
N ARG A 246 -2.89 18.66 12.46
CA ARG A 246 -4.04 19.14 13.23
C ARG A 246 -5.22 18.23 12.95
N LEU A 247 -5.75 17.57 13.97
CA LEU A 247 -7.02 16.86 13.87
C LEU A 247 -8.15 17.89 13.93
N ILE A 248 -8.95 17.97 12.88
CA ILE A 248 -10.07 18.88 12.76
C ILE A 248 -11.33 18.04 12.64
N ASP A 249 -12.27 18.21 13.56
CA ASP A 249 -13.63 17.68 13.47
C ASP A 249 -14.64 18.84 13.63
N ASP A 250 -15.95 18.54 13.70
CA ASP A 250 -17.02 19.54 13.79
C ASP A 250 -16.93 20.44 15.03
N THR A 251 -16.22 20.01 16.07
CA THR A 251 -16.23 20.64 17.40
C THR A 251 -14.89 21.18 17.84
N ARG A 252 -13.78 20.67 17.29
CA ARG A 252 -12.44 20.99 17.77
C ARG A 252 -11.38 20.93 16.68
N THR A 253 -10.31 21.68 16.93
CA THR A 253 -9.04 21.59 16.21
C THR A 253 -7.94 21.28 17.21
N VAL A 254 -7.30 20.13 17.08
CA VAL A 254 -6.32 19.62 18.04
C VAL A 254 -4.97 19.44 17.34
N PRO A 255 -3.98 20.31 17.61
CA PRO A 255 -2.64 20.17 17.06
C PRO A 255 -1.90 19.01 17.74
N PHE A 256 -1.10 18.29 16.98
CA PHE A 256 -0.19 17.29 17.52
C PHE A 256 1.01 17.07 16.61
N THR A 257 2.04 16.45 17.16
CA THR A 257 3.22 15.97 16.42
C THR A 257 3.30 14.47 16.54
N ALA A 258 3.50 13.79 15.42
CA ALA A 258 3.76 12.36 15.35
C ALA A 258 5.15 12.09 14.78
N GLY A 259 5.84 11.11 15.35
CA GLY A 259 7.12 10.61 14.90
C GLY A 259 7.05 9.10 14.75
N LEU A 260 7.66 8.58 13.69
CA LEU A 260 7.79 7.16 13.42
C LEU A 260 9.22 6.89 12.95
N ALA A 261 9.89 5.91 13.53
CA ALA A 261 11.20 5.48 13.11
C ALA A 261 11.26 3.96 12.99
N GLY A 262 12.10 3.41 12.12
CA GLY A 262 12.26 1.96 12.02
C GLY A 262 12.86 1.50 10.70
N ARG A 263 12.65 0.23 10.37
CA ARG A 263 13.03 -0.34 9.07
C ARG A 263 11.78 -0.75 8.30
N LEU A 264 11.55 -0.11 7.16
CA LEU A 264 10.40 -0.41 6.30
C LEU A 264 10.81 -1.41 5.20
N HIS A 265 10.06 -2.49 5.08
CA HIS A 265 10.13 -3.46 4.01
C HIS A 265 8.92 -3.29 3.09
N VAL A 266 9.15 -3.31 1.79
CA VAL A 266 8.13 -3.20 0.75
C VAL A 266 8.22 -4.44 -0.14
N ASP A 267 7.23 -5.32 -0.02
CA ASP A 267 7.09 -6.53 -0.83
C ASP A 267 5.63 -6.67 -1.31
N LYS A 268 4.92 -7.74 -0.92
CA LYS A 268 3.47 -7.92 -1.09
C LYS A 268 2.63 -7.02 -0.16
N GLY A 269 3.26 -6.06 0.48
CA GLY A 269 2.72 -5.21 1.53
C GLY A 269 3.85 -4.37 2.15
N LEU A 270 3.50 -3.61 3.18
CA LEU A 270 4.40 -2.79 3.97
C LEU A 270 4.64 -3.47 5.31
N ARG A 271 5.90 -3.54 5.76
CA ARG A 271 6.22 -4.04 7.10
C ARG A 271 7.27 -3.16 7.74
N LEU A 272 6.93 -2.56 8.86
CA LEU A 272 7.83 -1.75 9.67
C LEU A 272 8.30 -2.58 10.87
N GLU A 273 9.58 -2.95 10.85
CA GLU A 273 10.23 -3.64 11.98
C GLU A 273 10.90 -2.63 12.92
N ARG A 274 10.96 -2.98 14.21
CA ARG A 274 11.60 -2.17 15.26
C ARG A 274 11.09 -0.72 15.20
N ALA A 275 9.78 -0.59 15.05
CA ALA A 275 9.13 0.70 14.96
C ALA A 275 9.27 1.42 16.29
N GLY A 276 9.76 2.66 16.29
CA GLY A 276 9.60 3.59 17.39
C GLY A 276 8.53 4.61 17.00
N LEU A 277 7.52 4.78 17.82
CA LEU A 277 6.42 5.72 17.64
C LEU A 277 6.45 6.73 18.78
N ALA A 278 6.33 8.00 18.43
CA ALA A 278 6.23 9.10 19.37
C ALA A 278 5.03 9.96 18.99
N LEU A 279 4.11 10.17 19.93
CA LEU A 279 2.99 11.08 19.76
C LEU A 279 3.07 12.15 20.83
N ARG A 280 2.90 13.41 20.42
CA ARG A 280 2.92 14.59 21.30
C ARG A 280 1.68 15.40 20.99
N GLY A 281 0.74 15.41 21.91
CA GLY A 281 -0.53 16.11 21.77
C GLY A 281 -1.15 16.42 23.12
N GLU A 282 -2.26 17.16 23.06
CA GLU A 282 -3.06 17.53 24.22
C GLU A 282 -4.55 17.19 23.99
N GLY A 283 -5.34 17.20 25.06
CA GLY A 283 -6.78 16.96 24.99
C GLY A 283 -7.12 15.51 24.63
N VAL A 284 -7.53 15.26 23.39
CA VAL A 284 -7.88 13.91 22.88
C VAL A 284 -6.68 13.15 22.32
N VAL A 285 -5.63 13.86 21.90
CA VAL A 285 -4.44 13.24 21.36
C VAL A 285 -3.48 12.98 22.52
N PRO A 286 -3.18 11.72 22.86
CA PRO A 286 -2.29 11.43 23.98
C PRO A 286 -0.85 11.83 23.67
N THR A 287 -0.10 12.08 24.74
CA THR A 287 1.37 12.06 24.67
C THR A 287 1.84 10.66 25.06
N LEU A 288 2.46 9.95 24.13
CA LEU A 288 2.95 8.59 24.34
C LEU A 288 4.21 8.32 23.52
N ASP A 289 4.98 7.33 23.99
CA ASP A 289 6.09 6.71 23.26
C ASP A 289 5.88 5.21 23.25
N ALA A 290 6.04 4.58 22.09
CA ALA A 290 5.87 3.15 21.92
C ALA A 290 6.94 2.57 20.99
N GLY A 291 7.30 1.31 21.23
CA GLY A 291 8.11 0.48 20.34
C GLY A 291 7.28 -0.68 19.82
N GLY A 292 7.62 -1.25 18.66
CA GLY A 292 6.97 -2.47 18.21
C GLY A 292 7.10 -2.76 16.73
N SER A 293 6.02 -3.26 16.13
CA SER A 293 5.98 -3.62 14.71
C SER A 293 4.63 -3.29 14.07
N PHE A 294 4.68 -3.00 12.77
CA PHE A 294 3.49 -2.80 11.95
C PHE A 294 3.63 -3.62 10.68
N ALA A 295 2.59 -4.32 10.28
CA ALA A 295 2.53 -4.98 8.99
C ALA A 295 1.18 -4.69 8.33
N TRP A 296 1.23 -4.21 7.10
CA TRP A 296 0.07 -3.97 6.25
C TRP A 296 0.24 -4.80 4.98
N ASN A 297 -0.63 -5.79 4.81
CA ASN A 297 -0.80 -6.52 3.55
C ASN A 297 -2.31 -6.60 3.20
N ARG A 298 -2.88 -7.80 3.08
CA ARG A 298 -4.33 -8.01 3.04
C ARG A 298 -5.01 -7.77 4.40
N GLN A 299 -4.23 -7.79 5.48
CA GLN A 299 -4.62 -7.51 6.85
C GLN A 299 -3.65 -6.49 7.45
N LEU A 300 -4.08 -5.87 8.54
CA LEU A 300 -3.24 -5.03 9.37
C LEU A 300 -2.87 -5.81 10.64
N ALA A 301 -1.58 -5.88 10.92
CA ALA A 301 -1.04 -6.34 12.18
C ALA A 301 -0.28 -5.19 12.85
N VAL A 302 -0.57 -4.94 14.12
CA VAL A 302 0.06 -3.93 14.96
C VAL A 302 0.42 -4.58 16.28
N GLU A 303 1.66 -4.43 16.69
CA GLU A 303 2.14 -4.81 18.01
C GLU A 303 2.89 -3.61 18.57
N LEU A 304 2.45 -3.08 19.71
CA LEU A 304 3.02 -1.88 20.32
C LEU A 304 3.15 -2.07 21.82
N ASP A 305 4.34 -1.82 22.34
CA ASP A 305 4.64 -1.73 23.76
C ASP A 305 5.14 -0.33 24.07
N GLY A 306 4.51 0.36 25.01
CA GLY A 306 4.77 1.77 25.20
C GLY A 306 4.41 2.32 26.57
N MET A 307 4.56 3.63 26.66
CA MET A 307 4.31 4.44 27.84
C MET A 307 3.40 5.59 27.44
N LEU A 308 2.24 5.67 28.07
CA LEU A 308 1.35 6.82 28.00
C LEU A 308 1.74 7.80 29.11
N ALA A 309 2.16 9.01 28.75
CA ALA A 309 2.69 9.97 29.74
C ALA A 309 1.65 10.37 30.79
N GLN A 310 0.39 10.51 30.37
CA GLN A 310 -0.74 10.82 31.22
C GLN A 310 -2.04 10.35 30.58
N TRP A 311 -3.04 10.03 31.41
CA TRP A 311 -4.39 9.76 30.93
C TRP A 311 -4.98 11.04 30.31
N PRO A 312 -5.41 11.03 29.03
CA PRO A 312 -5.91 12.24 28.39
C PRO A 312 -7.19 12.76 29.06
N ALA A 313 -7.27 14.06 29.30
CA ALA A 313 -8.41 14.66 30.01
C ALA A 313 -9.74 14.53 29.25
N ALA A 314 -9.68 14.40 27.93
CA ALA A 314 -10.85 14.21 27.09
C ALA A 314 -11.28 12.73 26.96
N TRP A 315 -10.51 11.79 27.52
CA TRP A 315 -10.90 10.39 27.60
C TRP A 315 -11.82 10.14 28.80
N PRO A 316 -12.58 9.04 28.82
CA PRO A 316 -13.40 8.67 29.96
C PRO A 316 -12.62 8.76 31.29
N ALA A 317 -13.19 9.50 32.26
CA ALA A 317 -12.58 9.60 33.58
C ALA A 317 -12.52 8.21 34.22
N LEU A 318 -11.32 7.80 34.64
CA LEU A 318 -11.15 6.58 35.41
C LEU A 318 -11.47 6.86 36.89
N PRO A 319 -12.00 5.87 37.64
CA PRO A 319 -12.23 6.02 39.07
C PRO A 319 -10.94 6.33 39.83
N ALA A 320 -11.02 6.96 41.00
CA ALA A 320 -9.82 7.19 41.82
C ALA A 320 -9.29 5.86 42.38
N PRO A 321 -7.96 5.68 42.52
CA PRO A 321 -6.89 6.63 42.17
C PRO A 321 -6.47 6.64 40.69
N LEU A 322 -7.02 5.75 39.86
CA LEU A 322 -6.60 5.48 38.46
C LEU A 322 -6.72 6.70 37.53
N GLY A 323 -7.69 7.59 37.76
CA GLY A 323 -7.96 8.74 36.89
C GLY A 323 -6.94 9.88 36.94
N ARG A 324 -5.94 9.82 37.82
CA ARG A 324 -4.84 10.80 37.89
C ARG A 324 -3.51 10.09 38.05
N PRO A 325 -2.99 9.46 36.97
CA PRO A 325 -1.75 8.75 37.04
C PRO A 325 -0.61 9.70 37.42
N ARG A 326 0.16 9.36 38.47
CA ARG A 326 1.34 10.13 38.92
C ARG A 326 2.58 9.84 38.08
N THR A 327 2.58 8.69 37.40
CA THR A 327 3.65 8.21 36.53
C THR A 327 3.09 7.83 35.17
N ALA A 328 3.97 7.68 34.18
CA ALA A 328 3.56 7.12 32.89
C ALA A 328 2.92 5.74 33.06
N VAL A 329 1.91 5.46 32.22
CA VAL A 329 1.15 4.21 32.21
C VAL A 329 1.73 3.30 31.13
N PRO A 330 2.43 2.20 31.48
CA PRO A 330 2.83 1.18 30.52
C PRO A 330 1.61 0.52 29.89
N PHE A 331 1.68 0.30 28.58
CA PHE A 331 0.67 -0.44 27.83
C PHE A 331 1.31 -1.37 26.81
N ALA A 332 0.59 -2.44 26.46
CA ALA A 332 0.83 -3.27 25.30
C ALA A 332 -0.46 -3.34 24.48
N LEU A 333 -0.37 -3.10 23.18
CA LEU A 333 -1.49 -3.14 22.23
C LEU A 333 -1.14 -4.12 21.11
N ALA A 334 -1.98 -5.12 20.92
CA ALA A 334 -1.89 -6.04 19.79
C ALA A 334 -3.18 -6.00 18.97
N TYR A 335 -3.04 -5.94 17.65
CA TYR A 335 -4.15 -6.02 16.71
C TYR A 335 -3.71 -6.84 15.51
N ALA A 336 -4.57 -7.75 15.07
CA ALA A 336 -4.37 -8.50 13.83
C ALA A 336 -5.75 -8.72 13.16
N GLY A 337 -6.03 -7.98 12.09
CA GLY A 337 -7.36 -7.99 11.51
C GLY A 337 -7.52 -7.20 10.22
N PRO A 338 -8.76 -6.92 9.80
CA PRO A 338 -9.06 -6.13 8.61
C PRO A 338 -8.52 -4.69 8.68
N LEU A 339 -8.42 -4.02 7.53
CA LEU A 339 -7.87 -2.66 7.43
C LEU A 339 -8.81 -1.56 7.94
N ASP A 340 -10.09 -1.87 8.08
CA ASP A 340 -11.10 -0.98 8.65
C ASP A 340 -11.12 -0.98 10.19
N LEU A 341 -10.17 -1.69 10.82
CA LEU A 341 -10.02 -1.81 12.28
C LEU A 341 -11.20 -2.50 12.98
N SER A 342 -12.07 -3.20 12.24
CA SER A 342 -13.22 -3.96 12.78
C SER A 342 -12.83 -5.25 13.51
N GLY A 343 -11.57 -5.67 13.43
CA GLY A 343 -11.07 -6.80 14.19
C GLY A 343 -10.97 -6.51 15.69
N ILE A 344 -10.70 -7.56 16.47
CA ILE A 344 -10.48 -7.42 17.91
C ILE A 344 -9.03 -7.01 18.18
N ALA A 345 -8.85 -5.96 18.96
CA ALA A 345 -7.60 -5.52 19.55
C ALA A 345 -7.49 -6.02 20.99
N GLN A 346 -6.28 -6.36 21.42
CA GLN A 346 -5.92 -6.69 22.79
C GLN A 346 -5.14 -5.54 23.39
N LEU A 347 -5.51 -5.09 24.59
CA LEU A 347 -4.85 -4.04 25.34
C LEU A 347 -4.53 -4.53 26.75
N GLU A 348 -3.24 -4.58 27.05
CA GLU A 348 -2.77 -4.65 28.42
C GLU A 348 -2.36 -3.25 28.87
N ALA A 349 -2.74 -2.86 30.09
CA ALA A 349 -2.22 -1.66 30.72
C ALA A 349 -1.99 -1.90 32.21
N ARG A 350 -0.94 -1.32 32.77
CA ARG A 350 -0.63 -1.44 34.20
C ARG A 350 -0.44 -0.06 34.80
N HIS A 351 -1.03 0.18 35.97
CA HIS A 351 -0.92 1.45 36.66
C HIS A 351 -1.07 1.28 38.17
N GLU A 352 -0.05 1.65 38.95
CA GLU A 352 -0.05 1.76 40.43
C GLU A 352 -1.08 0.89 41.18
N GLY A 353 -0.84 -0.43 41.22
CA GLY A 353 -1.72 -1.39 41.91
C GLY A 353 -2.94 -1.84 41.10
N ALA A 354 -3.04 -1.45 39.83
CA ALA A 354 -4.06 -1.90 38.90
C ALA A 354 -3.47 -2.44 37.60
N SER A 355 -4.17 -3.41 37.02
CA SER A 355 -3.88 -4.00 35.74
C SER A 355 -5.16 -4.21 34.97
N VAL A 356 -5.14 -3.89 33.68
CA VAL A 356 -6.18 -4.20 32.72
C VAL A 356 -5.61 -5.12 31.67
N ASP A 357 -6.39 -6.13 31.29
CA ASP A 357 -6.17 -7.01 30.16
C ASP A 357 -7.52 -7.16 29.46
N THR A 358 -7.67 -6.48 28.33
CA THR A 358 -8.96 -6.36 27.64
C THR A 358 -8.86 -6.57 26.15
N ALA A 359 -9.91 -7.18 25.62
CA ALA A 359 -10.17 -7.32 24.20
C ALA A 359 -11.32 -6.38 23.79
N PHE A 360 -11.17 -5.66 22.69
CA PHE A 360 -12.19 -4.72 22.21
C PHE A 360 -12.19 -4.58 20.69
N SER A 361 -13.33 -4.19 20.13
CA SER A 361 -13.45 -3.71 18.75
C SER A 361 -13.37 -2.18 18.72
N LEU A 362 -12.43 -1.61 17.96
CA LEU A 362 -12.25 -0.16 17.93
C LEU A 362 -13.51 0.58 17.41
N PRO A 363 -14.16 0.15 16.32
CA PRO A 363 -15.41 0.76 15.86
C PRO A 363 -16.51 0.76 16.92
N GLU A 364 -16.65 -0.31 17.70
CA GLU A 364 -17.65 -0.39 18.77
C GLU A 364 -17.33 0.55 19.93
N ILE A 365 -16.07 0.64 20.34
CA ILE A 365 -15.63 1.61 21.36
C ILE A 365 -15.88 3.05 20.91
N LEU A 366 -15.63 3.38 19.64
CA LEU A 366 -15.89 4.71 19.09
C LEU A 366 -17.39 5.02 19.06
N ALA A 367 -18.21 4.08 18.56
CA ALA A 367 -19.68 4.24 18.53
C ALA A 367 -20.28 4.37 19.95
N TRP A 368 -19.77 3.60 20.91
CA TRP A 368 -20.14 3.73 22.32
C TRP A 368 -19.76 5.10 22.88
N ASN A 369 -18.55 5.58 22.61
CA ASN A 369 -18.09 6.87 23.10
C ASN A 369 -18.94 8.04 22.55
N ASP A 370 -19.39 7.96 21.30
CA ASP A 370 -20.25 8.96 20.67
C ASP A 370 -21.68 8.97 21.24
N THR A 371 -22.18 7.80 21.69
CA THR A 371 -23.54 7.63 22.23
C THR A 371 -23.60 7.61 23.76
N ARG A 372 -22.47 7.83 24.44
CA ARG A 372 -22.31 7.68 25.90
C ARG A 372 -23.32 8.46 26.75
N ALA A 373 -23.86 9.57 26.23
CA ALA A 373 -24.89 10.36 26.91
C ALA A 373 -26.27 9.67 26.97
N ALA A 374 -26.54 8.69 26.10
CA ALA A 374 -27.82 8.01 25.97
C ALA A 374 -27.73 6.47 26.03
N GLY A 375 -26.52 5.89 25.99
CA GLY A 375 -26.28 4.44 25.90
C GLY A 375 -25.83 3.77 27.20
N SER A 376 -25.39 2.50 27.08
CA SER A 376 -24.82 1.71 28.19
C SER A 376 -23.64 2.46 28.85
N PRO A 377 -23.56 2.50 30.19
CA PRO A 377 -22.44 3.13 30.88
C PRO A 377 -21.13 2.35 30.76
N LEU A 378 -21.19 1.06 30.39
CA LEU A 378 -20.04 0.18 30.25
C LEU A 378 -19.57 0.14 28.78
N PRO A 379 -18.25 0.27 28.53
CA PRO A 379 -17.70 0.12 27.18
C PRO A 379 -17.87 -1.32 26.68
N PRO A 380 -18.08 -1.52 25.36
CA PRO A 380 -18.11 -2.84 24.73
C PRO A 380 -16.70 -3.42 24.66
N LEU A 381 -16.26 -4.00 25.77
CA LEU A 381 -14.99 -4.70 25.89
C LEU A 381 -15.19 -5.97 26.70
N SER A 382 -14.32 -6.94 26.51
CA SER A 382 -14.24 -8.13 27.34
C SER A 382 -12.86 -8.22 27.99
N GLY A 383 -12.76 -8.89 29.13
CA GLY A 383 -11.49 -9.10 29.81
C GLY A 383 -11.55 -8.86 31.31
N ARG A 384 -10.37 -8.68 31.90
CA ARG A 384 -10.19 -8.58 33.34
C ARG A 384 -9.51 -7.28 33.74
N MET A 385 -10.05 -6.65 34.77
CA MET A 385 -9.42 -5.55 35.48
C MET A 385 -9.19 -5.99 36.93
N SER A 386 -7.97 -5.78 37.42
CA SER A 386 -7.63 -5.94 38.84
C SER A 386 -7.16 -4.60 39.36
N ALA A 387 -7.55 -4.24 40.58
CA ALA A 387 -7.04 -3.05 41.26
C ALA A 387 -7.02 -3.25 42.77
N ASP A 388 -5.90 -2.90 43.40
CA ASP A 388 -5.74 -2.97 44.86
C ASP A 388 -6.78 -2.11 45.58
N ARG A 389 -7.16 -0.98 44.99
CA ARG A 389 -8.17 -0.07 45.53
C ARG A 389 -8.86 0.75 44.45
N ILE A 390 -10.18 0.85 44.51
CA ILE A 390 -10.99 1.73 43.65
C ILE A 390 -12.01 2.49 44.48
N GLU A 391 -12.21 3.78 44.19
CA GLU A 391 -13.30 4.58 44.73
C GLU A 391 -14.39 4.81 43.67
N ILE A 392 -15.58 4.27 43.90
CA ILE A 392 -16.75 4.42 43.02
C ILE A 392 -17.89 5.03 43.82
N ALA A 393 -18.41 6.17 43.36
CA ALA A 393 -19.56 6.85 43.98
C ALA A 393 -19.43 7.08 45.51
N GLY A 394 -18.20 7.29 46.01
CA GLY A 394 -17.91 7.52 47.43
C GLY A 394 -17.70 6.25 48.27
N ALA A 395 -17.83 5.06 47.68
CA ALA A 395 -17.45 3.80 48.32
C ALA A 395 -16.01 3.42 47.94
N THR A 396 -15.19 3.08 48.93
CA THR A 396 -13.84 2.52 48.72
C THR A 396 -13.93 1.00 48.70
N LEU A 397 -13.46 0.41 47.59
CA LEU A 397 -13.38 -1.03 47.38
C LEU A 397 -11.90 -1.43 47.39
N GLU A 398 -11.55 -2.51 48.08
CA GLU A 398 -10.18 -3.04 48.18
C GLU A 398 -10.11 -4.43 47.52
N GLY A 399 -9.00 -4.73 46.83
CA GLY A 399 -8.79 -6.01 46.15
C GLY A 399 -9.82 -6.28 45.05
N VAL A 400 -10.13 -5.26 44.24
CA VAL A 400 -11.19 -5.32 43.24
C VAL A 400 -10.74 -6.15 42.05
N GLU A 401 -11.56 -7.13 41.69
CA GLU A 401 -11.48 -7.87 40.44
C GLU A 401 -12.79 -7.66 39.67
N VAL A 402 -12.67 -7.14 38.45
CA VAL A 402 -13.80 -6.98 37.53
C VAL A 402 -13.53 -7.85 36.33
N VAL A 403 -14.47 -8.76 36.05
CA VAL A 403 -14.47 -9.57 34.84
C VAL A 403 -15.64 -9.10 33.99
N ILE A 404 -15.35 -8.74 32.74
CA ILE A 404 -16.36 -8.31 31.77
C ILE A 404 -16.41 -9.40 30.70
N GLU A 405 -17.50 -10.15 30.70
CA GLU A 405 -17.77 -11.20 29.72
C GLU A 405 -18.82 -10.70 28.72
N GLU A 406 -18.64 -11.08 27.47
CA GLU A 406 -19.64 -10.87 26.42
C GLU A 406 -20.83 -11.79 26.71
N ASP A 407 -22.05 -11.25 26.73
CA ASP A 407 -23.26 -12.04 26.97
C ASP A 407 -23.38 -13.09 25.85
N PRO A 408 -23.42 -14.42 26.14
CA PRO A 408 -23.31 -15.48 25.13
C PRO A 408 -24.35 -15.46 24.01
N THR A 409 -25.38 -14.60 24.12
CA THR A 409 -26.41 -14.40 23.10
C THR A 409 -26.00 -13.51 21.92
N ASP A 410 -24.88 -12.78 22.00
CA ASP A 410 -24.45 -11.83 20.94
C ASP A 410 -23.33 -12.36 20.02
N ARG A 411 -22.93 -13.63 20.16
CA ARG A 411 -21.93 -14.24 19.28
C ARG A 411 -22.52 -14.47 17.87
N PRO A 412 -21.91 -13.93 16.79
CA PRO A 412 -22.23 -14.41 15.45
C PRO A 412 -21.94 -15.91 15.39
N PRO A 413 -22.80 -16.74 14.77
CA PRO A 413 -22.61 -18.18 14.78
C PRO A 413 -21.23 -18.51 14.21
N ALA A 414 -20.42 -19.19 15.03
CA ALA A 414 -19.16 -19.75 14.60
C ALA A 414 -19.44 -20.61 13.36
N ALA A 415 -18.72 -20.34 12.26
CA ALA A 415 -18.78 -21.17 11.07
C ALA A 415 -18.50 -22.61 11.51
N ALA A 416 -19.54 -23.44 11.44
CA ALA A 416 -19.45 -24.85 11.77
C ALA A 416 -18.43 -25.48 10.83
N THR A 417 -17.28 -25.85 11.38
CA THR A 417 -16.37 -26.78 10.74
C THR A 417 -17.06 -28.14 10.78
N ASP A 418 -17.53 -28.60 9.63
CA ASP A 418 -18.01 -29.96 9.43
C ASP A 418 -16.90 -30.96 9.81
N ALA A 419 -17.06 -31.58 10.96
CA ALA A 419 -16.43 -32.86 11.31
C ALA A 419 -17.16 -33.44 12.53
N ASP A 420 -18.19 -34.24 12.29
CA ASP A 420 -18.10 -35.67 12.65
C ASP A 420 -19.28 -36.47 12.09
N THR A 421 -18.95 -37.49 11.31
CA THR A 421 -19.87 -38.55 10.90
C THR A 421 -19.78 -39.64 11.95
N VAL A 422 -20.77 -39.75 12.84
CA VAL A 422 -21.03 -40.97 13.60
C VAL A 422 -22.53 -41.23 13.63
N GLU A 423 -23.01 -41.90 12.58
CA GLU A 423 -24.31 -42.59 12.61
C GLU A 423 -24.22 -43.74 13.64
N THR A 424 -24.92 -43.58 14.76
CA THR A 424 -25.31 -44.70 15.62
C THR A 424 -26.83 -44.77 15.62
N SER A 425 -27.40 -45.45 14.62
CA SER A 425 -28.81 -45.83 14.62
C SER A 425 -28.99 -47.08 15.48
N GLY A 426 -29.34 -46.86 16.74
CA GLY A 426 -30.06 -47.84 17.54
C GLY A 426 -31.55 -47.64 17.31
N ASP A 427 -32.19 -48.53 16.56
CA ASP A 427 -33.64 -48.65 16.58
C ASP A 427 -34.05 -50.01 17.14
N SER A 428 -35.02 -49.93 18.02
CA SER A 428 -35.51 -50.99 18.89
C SER A 428 -36.69 -51.67 18.22
N ASN A 429 -36.73 -53.00 18.21
CA ASN A 429 -38.02 -53.70 18.18
C ASN A 429 -37.95 -55.03 18.94
N PRO A 430 -38.83 -55.25 19.95
CA PRO A 430 -38.87 -56.48 20.71
C PRO A 430 -39.92 -57.46 20.16
N GLY A 431 -39.69 -58.76 20.35
CA GLY A 431 -40.79 -59.70 20.59
C GLY A 431 -40.90 -60.93 19.70
N ARG A 432 -40.51 -62.06 20.30
CA ARG A 432 -41.14 -63.40 20.26
C ARG A 432 -40.97 -64.35 19.07
N ASP A 433 -40.46 -65.53 19.49
CA ASP A 433 -40.94 -66.89 19.23
C ASP A 433 -41.00 -67.38 17.78
N SER A 434 -40.11 -68.30 17.41
CA SER A 434 -40.33 -69.75 17.59
C SER A 434 -39.48 -70.60 16.63
N ARG A 435 -38.97 -71.72 17.18
CA ARG A 435 -38.74 -73.05 16.59
C ARG A 435 -38.25 -73.16 15.13
N GLY A 436 -37.18 -73.94 14.95
CA GLY A 436 -37.01 -74.75 13.74
C GLY A 436 -35.60 -75.28 13.55
N ALA A 437 -35.41 -76.56 13.85
CA ALA A 437 -34.21 -77.34 13.54
C ALA A 437 -34.12 -77.71 12.05
N ALA A 438 -32.90 -77.88 11.54
CA ALA A 438 -32.43 -78.76 10.45
C ALA A 438 -31.11 -78.14 9.93
N ASP A 439 -29.93 -78.69 10.16
CA ASP A 439 -29.35 -79.91 9.56
C ASP A 439 -29.18 -79.81 8.03
N GLY A 440 -27.96 -80.05 7.55
CA GLY A 440 -27.73 -80.42 6.15
C GLY A 440 -26.65 -79.65 5.36
N ARG A 441 -25.44 -80.22 5.40
CA ARG A 441 -24.35 -80.24 4.39
C ARG A 441 -23.34 -79.10 4.32
#